data_AF-A0A258BAB8-F1
#
_entry.id   AF-A0A258BAB8-F1
#
_cell.length_a   1.000
_cell.length_b   1.000
_cell.length_c   1.000
_cell.angle_alpha   90.00
_cell.angle_beta   90.00
_cell.angle_gamma   90.00
#
_symmetry.space_group_name_H-M   'P 1'
#
loop_
_entity.id
_entity.type
_entity.pdbx_description
1 polymer ?
#
loop_
_entity_poly.entity_id
_entity_poly.type
_entity_poly.pdbx_seq_one_letter_code
_entity_poly.pdbx_strand_id
1 'polypeptide(L)'
;MLKKFVVTIVSLFSLTALANSPVPLVINGQKALVFINQDPPGTRCNTNVQIAAEIANAYRLPILILPQTAVPPLTPAPSVWYNGENIAASGGSHN
;
A
#
# COMPACT_ATOMS: atom_id res chain seq x y z
N MET A 1 29.95 -51.36 13.00
CA MET A 1 29.27 -51.00 11.72
C MET A 1 28.71 -49.59 11.88
N LEU A 2 29.40 -48.60 11.30
CA LEU A 2 29.21 -47.16 11.55
C LEU A 2 28.11 -46.62 10.62
N LYS A 3 26.93 -46.31 11.17
CA LYS A 3 25.82 -45.68 10.43
C LYS A 3 26.18 -44.22 10.12
N LYS A 4 26.50 -43.93 8.86
CA LYS A 4 26.68 -42.56 8.36
C LYS A 4 25.30 -41.93 8.16
N PHE A 5 24.90 -41.05 9.08
CA PHE A 5 23.79 -40.13 8.85
C PHE A 5 24.26 -39.06 7.86
N VAL A 6 23.79 -39.15 6.62
CA VAL A 6 23.93 -38.08 5.63
C VAL A 6 22.91 -37.01 6.00
N VAL A 7 23.39 -35.93 6.62
CA VAL A 7 22.58 -34.74 6.91
C VAL A 7 22.52 -33.92 5.62
N THR A 8 21.41 -34.00 4.91
CA THR A 8 21.13 -33.12 3.76
C THR A 8 20.76 -31.74 4.29
N ILE A 9 21.69 -30.79 4.21
CA ILE A 9 21.44 -29.38 4.50
C ILE A 9 20.60 -28.80 3.35
N VAL A 10 19.30 -28.65 3.57
CA VAL A 10 18.42 -27.89 2.69
C VAL A 10 18.62 -26.42 3.02
N SER A 11 19.42 -25.73 2.22
CA SER A 11 19.62 -24.28 2.36
C SER A 11 18.39 -23.56 1.82
N LEU A 12 17.58 -22.97 2.70
CA LEU A 12 16.49 -22.08 2.32
C LEU A 12 17.09 -20.76 1.81
N PHE A 13 17.22 -20.63 0.49
CA PHE A 13 17.40 -19.33 -0.14
C PHE A 13 16.12 -18.52 0.05
N SER A 14 16.11 -17.62 1.04
CA SER A 14 15.08 -16.60 1.17
C SER A 14 15.14 -15.69 -0.05
N LEU A 15 14.20 -15.87 -0.98
CA LEU A 15 13.93 -14.88 -2.03
C LEU A 15 13.50 -13.59 -1.32
N THR A 16 14.37 -12.58 -1.32
CA THR A 16 14.00 -11.22 -0.97
C THR A 16 13.08 -10.69 -2.07
N ALA A 17 11.77 -10.87 -1.89
CA ALA A 17 10.79 -10.19 -2.71
C ALA A 17 10.97 -8.68 -2.50
N LEU A 18 11.41 -7.97 -3.54
CA LEU A 18 11.31 -6.51 -3.58
C LEU A 18 9.81 -6.20 -3.48
N ALA A 19 9.39 -5.67 -2.34
CA ALA A 19 8.01 -5.26 -2.13
C ALA A 19 7.71 -4.08 -3.05
N ASN A 20 7.23 -4.36 -4.26
CA ASN A 20 6.72 -3.33 -5.16
C ASN A 20 5.41 -2.81 -4.57
N SER A 21 5.43 -1.59 -4.01
CA SER A 21 4.21 -0.94 -3.55
C SER A 21 3.22 -0.79 -4.70
N PRO A 22 1.90 -0.96 -4.47
CA PRO A 22 0.90 -0.76 -5.52
C PRO A 22 0.76 0.71 -5.95
N VAL A 23 1.42 1.63 -5.23
CA VAL A 23 1.38 3.07 -5.48
C VAL A 23 2.79 3.66 -5.55
N PRO A 24 2.97 4.82 -6.20
CA PRO A 24 4.25 5.55 -6.15
C PRO A 24 4.65 5.90 -4.71
N LEU A 25 5.95 5.78 -4.40
CA LEU A 25 6.51 6.14 -3.09
C LEU A 25 6.93 7.61 -2.99
N VAL A 26 7.26 8.22 -4.13
CA VAL A 26 7.79 9.58 -4.23
C VAL A 26 7.13 10.32 -5.39
N ILE A 27 6.77 11.58 -5.17
CA ILE A 27 6.23 12.51 -6.18
C ILE A 27 7.00 13.81 -6.05
N ASN A 28 7.57 14.30 -7.14
CA ASN A 28 8.33 15.56 -7.17
C ASN A 28 9.43 15.64 -6.09
N GLY A 29 10.09 14.50 -5.79
CA GLY A 29 11.13 14.43 -4.75
C GLY A 29 10.61 14.41 -3.31
N GLN A 30 9.29 14.41 -3.08
CA GLN A 30 8.65 14.31 -1.77
C GLN A 30 8.00 12.94 -1.57
N LYS A 31 7.88 12.47 -0.32
CA LYS A 31 7.13 11.24 -0.01
C LYS A 31 5.69 11.36 -0.52
N ALA A 32 5.22 10.34 -1.22
CA ALA A 32 3.89 10.34 -1.80
C ALA A 32 2.83 9.99 -0.74
N LEU A 33 1.79 10.82 -0.67
CA LEU A 33 0.51 10.47 -0.08
C LEU A 33 -0.44 10.18 -1.24
N VAL A 34 -0.94 8.94 -1.32
CA VAL A 34 -1.75 8.49 -2.45
C VAL A 34 -3.15 8.12 -1.97
N PHE A 35 -4.17 8.69 -2.59
CA PHE A 35 -5.56 8.34 -2.37
C PHE A 35 -6.08 7.56 -3.58
N ILE A 36 -6.47 6.31 -3.36
CA ILE A 36 -7.11 5.47 -4.36
C ILE A 36 -8.62 5.68 -4.21
N ASN A 37 -9.23 6.27 -5.22
CA ASN A 37 -10.67 6.50 -5.26
C ASN A 37 -11.43 5.22 -5.64
N GLN A 38 -12.69 5.13 -5.22
CA GLN A 38 -13.59 4.07 -5.67
C GLN A 38 -14.16 4.41 -7.06
N ASP A 39 -14.16 3.43 -7.95
CA ASP A 39 -14.82 3.52 -9.25
C ASP A 39 -16.23 2.89 -9.18
N PRO A 40 -17.26 3.48 -9.81
CA PRO A 40 -17.26 4.77 -10.50
C PRO A 40 -17.14 5.96 -9.53
N PRO A 41 -16.60 7.11 -10.02
CA PRO A 41 -16.47 8.31 -9.20
C PRO A 41 -17.85 8.80 -8.74
N GLY A 42 -17.93 9.34 -7.54
CA GLY A 42 -19.18 9.83 -6.95
C GLY A 42 -19.87 8.84 -6.01
N THR A 43 -19.32 7.62 -5.84
CA THR A 43 -19.68 6.76 -4.71
C THR A 43 -19.28 7.48 -3.42
N ARG A 44 -20.26 8.08 -2.73
CA ARG A 44 -20.03 8.79 -1.47
C ARG A 44 -19.83 7.76 -0.35
N CYS A 45 -19.07 8.17 0.66
CA CYS A 45 -18.67 7.45 1.87
C CYS A 45 -17.28 6.79 1.78
N ASN A 46 -16.27 7.52 2.26
CA ASN A 46 -15.41 6.97 3.32
C ASN A 46 -14.79 8.10 4.14
N THR A 47 -14.34 7.77 5.35
CA THR A 47 -13.53 8.66 6.18
C THR A 47 -12.13 8.84 5.60
N ASN A 48 -11.70 8.01 4.64
CA ASN A 48 -10.33 8.05 4.11
C ASN A 48 -10.02 9.33 3.33
N VAL A 49 -10.98 9.99 2.69
CA VAL A 49 -10.75 11.34 2.12
C VAL A 49 -10.43 12.34 3.23
N GLN A 50 -11.10 12.27 4.39
CA GLN A 50 -10.79 13.13 5.53
C GLN A 50 -9.39 12.82 6.08
N ILE A 51 -9.03 11.53 6.21
CA ILE A 51 -7.69 11.11 6.65
C ILE A 51 -6.61 11.61 5.68
N ALA A 52 -6.81 11.46 4.37
CA ALA A 52 -5.89 11.99 3.37
C ALA A 52 -5.73 13.50 3.50
N ALA A 53 -6.83 14.23 3.65
CA ALA A 53 -6.81 15.67 3.82
C ALA A 53 -6.12 16.10 5.13
N GLU A 54 -6.35 15.40 6.23
CA GLU A 54 -5.71 15.66 7.52
C GLU A 54 -4.18 15.49 7.42
N ILE A 55 -3.72 14.36 6.89
CA ILE A 55 -2.29 14.07 6.74
C ILE A 55 -1.63 15.05 5.77
N ALA A 56 -2.26 15.33 4.63
CA ALA A 56 -1.75 16.30 3.67
C ALA A 56 -1.57 17.68 4.29
N ASN A 57 -2.53 18.13 5.11
CA ASN A 57 -2.45 19.43 5.77
C ASN A 57 -1.44 19.44 6.92
N ALA A 58 -1.36 18.38 7.72
CA ALA A 58 -0.45 18.25 8.86
C ALA A 58 1.02 18.19 8.40
N TYR A 59 1.30 17.41 7.35
CA TYR A 59 2.67 17.16 6.88
C TYR A 59 3.04 17.91 5.60
N ARG A 60 2.13 18.75 5.07
CA ARG A 60 2.32 19.53 3.83
C ARG A 60 2.73 18.66 2.63
N LEU A 61 2.07 17.51 2.50
CA LEU A 61 2.33 16.55 1.42
C LEU A 61 1.35 16.75 0.26
N PRO A 62 1.79 16.61 -1.01
CA PRO A 62 0.88 16.54 -2.14
C PRO A 62 0.08 15.23 -2.08
N ILE A 63 -1.24 15.32 -2.32
CA ILE A 63 -2.08 14.13 -2.52
C ILE A 63 -2.09 13.78 -4.01
N LEU A 64 -1.69 12.55 -4.34
CA LEU A 64 -1.98 11.96 -5.65
C LEU A 64 -3.26 11.17 -5.59
N ILE A 65 -4.22 11.52 -6.43
CA ILE A 65 -5.47 10.77 -6.56
C ILE A 65 -5.34 9.83 -7.74
N LEU A 66 -5.57 8.53 -7.51
CA LEU A 66 -5.60 7.50 -8.55
C LEU A 66 -7.00 6.87 -8.62
N PRO A 67 -7.52 6.59 -9.82
CA PRO A 67 -8.68 5.70 -9.96
C PRO A 67 -8.28 4.26 -9.63
N GLN A 68 -9.24 3.43 -9.22
CA GLN A 68 -8.98 2.01 -8.89
C GLN A 68 -8.44 1.24 -10.10
N THR A 69 -8.83 1.64 -11.31
CA THR A 69 -8.32 1.09 -12.57
C THR A 69 -6.84 1.38 -12.87
N ALA A 70 -6.19 2.30 -12.14
CA ALA A 70 -4.77 2.64 -12.33
C ALA A 70 -3.80 1.88 -11.40
N VAL A 71 -4.31 1.00 -10.54
CA VAL A 71 -3.53 0.21 -9.58
C VAL A 71 -3.75 -1.29 -9.80
N PRO A 72 -2.90 -2.18 -9.26
CA PRO A 72 -3.10 -3.62 -9.39
C PRO A 72 -4.50 -4.05 -8.93
N PRO A 73 -5.11 -5.08 -9.57
CA PRO A 73 -6.38 -5.64 -9.15
C PRO A 73 -6.37 -6.00 -7.66
N LEU A 74 -7.53 -5.87 -7.01
CA LEU A 74 -7.73 -6.14 -5.58
C LEU A 74 -7.02 -5.16 -4.62
N THR A 75 -6.31 -4.15 -5.13
CA THR A 75 -5.86 -3.04 -4.27
C THR A 75 -7.09 -2.41 -3.61
N PRO A 76 -7.12 -2.27 -2.28
CA PRO A 76 -8.27 -1.74 -1.58
C PRO A 76 -8.65 -0.36 -2.14
N ALA A 77 -9.92 -0.19 -2.46
CA ALA A 77 -10.47 1.10 -2.82
C ALA A 77 -11.84 1.24 -2.13
N PRO A 78 -12.16 2.42 -1.59
CA PRO A 78 -11.32 3.60 -1.50
C PRO A 78 -10.29 3.49 -0.35
N SER A 79 -9.04 3.89 -0.56
CA SER A 79 -7.95 3.76 0.43
C SER A 79 -6.90 4.87 0.34
N VAL A 80 -6.11 5.03 1.40
CA VAL A 80 -5.01 5.98 1.50
C VAL A 80 -3.73 5.22 1.79
N TRP A 81 -2.68 5.62 1.09
CA TRP A 81 -1.36 5.04 1.18
C TRP A 81 -0.33 6.14 1.45
N TYR A 82 0.61 5.85 2.34
CA TYR A 82 1.75 6.73 2.62
C TYR A 82 3.02 5.89 2.70
N ASN A 83 4.07 6.30 1.97
CA ASN A 83 5.33 5.56 1.89
C ASN A 83 5.15 4.07 1.53
N GLY A 84 4.13 3.77 0.72
CA GLY A 84 3.80 2.42 0.27
C GLY A 84 3.08 1.53 1.27
N GLU A 85 2.71 2.06 2.44
CA GLU A 85 1.88 1.39 3.43
C GLU A 85 0.43 1.86 3.30
N ASN A 86 -0.52 0.93 3.44
CA ASN A 86 -1.94 1.26 3.50
C ASN A 86 -2.26 1.74 4.92
N ILE A 87 -2.58 3.03 5.04
CA ILE A 87 -2.85 3.66 6.33
C ILE A 87 -4.34 3.73 6.65
N ALA A 88 -5.20 3.69 5.63
CA ALA A 88 -6.64 3.69 5.79
C ALA A 88 -7.31 3.04 4.58
N ALA A 89 -8.22 2.11 4.83
CA ALA A 89 -9.00 1.44 3.79
C ALA A 89 -10.45 1.32 4.23
N SER A 90 -11.37 1.35 3.26
CA SER A 90 -12.80 1.11 3.52
C SER A 90 -13.00 -0.20 4.27
N GLY A 91 -13.80 -0.17 5.35
CA GLY A 91 -14.01 -1.32 6.24
C GLY A 91 -12.84 -1.67 7.17
N GLY A 92 -11.75 -0.90 7.18
CA GLY A 92 -10.63 -1.04 8.10
C GLY A 92 -10.70 -0.09 9.31
N SER A 93 -9.66 -0.10 10.15
CA SER A 93 -9.51 0.87 11.24
C SER A 93 -9.66 2.29 10.70
N HIS A 94 -10.39 3.14 11.45
CA HIS A 94 -10.74 4.51 11.05
C HIS A 94 -11.83 4.64 9.95
N ASN A 95 -12.54 3.56 9.59
CA ASN A 95 -13.86 3.59 8.92
C ASN A 95 -15.00 3.14 9.83
#